data_AF-X6MB76-F1
#
_entry.id   AF-X6MB76-F1
#
_cell.length_a   1.000
_cell.length_b   1.000
_cell.length_c   1.000
_cell.angle_alpha   90.00
_cell.angle_beta   90.00
_cell.angle_gamma   90.00
#
_symmetry.space_group_name_H-M   'P 1'
#
loop_
_entity.id
_entity.type
_entity.pdbx_description
1 polymer ?
#
loop_
_entity_poly.entity_id
_entity_poly.type
_entity_poly.pdbx_seq_one_letter_code
_entity_poly.pdbx_strand_id
1 'polypeptide(L)'
;MSKVEDEKYKDKESSIKTRVTPVPFGNKCFDRNWVLKLNNQDCISNFICLVCKQVANNSVEISCSQHEDVDKALVVGENCLKQFLDNNNNTCPVRPHDGCQYYKAQSVRMHIDGLNVICPNQFNQDLAHEGRQTGDIITMCSFKEKIKDLHEHLRTSCILKTSDCWFKQFGCVHCCLEKDLKQHLIENMEMHFQLVIEKYEWAKNTIRQQQNEITILKSQRVLNTKSLNDITKMNEDSIALKHKIVCFLFLFLYKKTTIQIYMYQEELANQTTKLKQEFETI
;
A
#
# COMPACT_ATOMS: atom_id res chain seq x y z
N MET A 1 -35.48 -31.31 -33.42
CA MET A 1 -34.81 -32.14 -34.45
C MET A 1 -34.53 -31.21 -35.61
N SER A 2 -33.31 -30.96 -36.09
CA SER A 2 -32.03 -31.61 -35.87
C SER A 2 -30.93 -30.77 -36.54
N LYS A 3 -29.80 -30.65 -35.83
CA LYS A 3 -28.40 -30.60 -36.32
C LYS A 3 -28.02 -29.44 -37.26
N VAL A 4 -27.42 -28.41 -36.65
CA VAL A 4 -26.41 -27.56 -37.29
C VAL A 4 -25.04 -28.14 -36.93
N GLU A 5 -24.16 -28.14 -37.91
CA GLU A 5 -22.87 -28.81 -37.99
C GLU A 5 -21.82 -28.17 -37.07
N ASP A 6 -21.08 -29.01 -36.34
CA ASP A 6 -19.87 -28.66 -35.60
C ASP A 6 -18.69 -28.59 -36.57
N GLU A 7 -18.24 -27.38 -36.93
CA GLU A 7 -16.91 -27.16 -37.49
C GLU A 7 -15.94 -26.62 -36.44
N LYS A 8 -15.00 -27.50 -36.12
CA LYS A 8 -13.92 -27.39 -35.16
C LYS A 8 -12.81 -26.47 -35.68
N TYR A 9 -12.78 -25.22 -35.23
CA TYR A 9 -11.59 -24.38 -35.37
C TYR A 9 -10.51 -24.81 -34.35
N LYS A 10 -9.40 -25.33 -34.87
CA LYS A 10 -8.16 -25.58 -34.13
C LYS A 10 -7.31 -24.32 -34.18
N ASP A 11 -7.14 -23.66 -33.04
CA ASP A 11 -6.12 -22.64 -32.86
C ASP A 11 -4.73 -23.29 -32.91
N LYS A 12 -3.93 -22.88 -33.90
CA LYS A 12 -2.48 -23.04 -33.91
C LYS A 12 -1.88 -21.81 -33.23
N GLU A 13 -1.72 -21.89 -31.91
CA GLU A 13 -0.91 -20.93 -31.16
C GLU A 13 0.57 -21.30 -31.34
N SER A 14 1.21 -20.79 -32.39
CA SER A 14 2.66 -20.77 -32.52
C SER A 14 3.14 -19.32 -32.51
N SER A 15 3.12 -18.69 -31.34
CA SER A 15 3.82 -17.45 -31.09
C SER A 15 4.88 -17.71 -30.04
N ILE A 16 6.14 -17.55 -30.46
CA ILE A 16 7.34 -17.77 -29.65
C ILE A 16 7.28 -16.76 -28.49
N LYS A 17 6.89 -17.22 -27.30
CA LYS A 17 6.93 -16.42 -26.06
C LYS A 17 8.38 -16.29 -25.62
N THR A 18 9.13 -15.36 -26.20
CA THR A 18 10.43 -14.93 -25.68
C THR A 18 10.19 -14.03 -24.47
N ARG A 19 9.89 -14.64 -23.32
CA ARG A 19 9.75 -13.91 -22.05
C ARG A 19 11.14 -13.50 -21.57
N VAL A 20 11.67 -12.40 -22.11
CA VAL A 20 12.88 -11.77 -21.57
C VAL A 20 12.47 -11.03 -20.31
N THR A 21 13.00 -11.45 -19.15
CA THR A 21 12.71 -10.77 -17.88
C THR A 21 13.69 -9.60 -17.77
N PRO A 22 13.24 -8.34 -17.66
CA PRO A 22 14.14 -7.21 -17.46
C PRO A 22 14.97 -7.41 -16.19
N VAL A 23 16.28 -7.17 -16.24
CA VAL A 23 17.11 -7.17 -15.04
C VAL A 23 16.79 -5.89 -14.24
N PRO A 24 16.25 -5.98 -13.02
CA PRO A 24 16.01 -4.80 -12.22
C PRO A 24 17.35 -4.21 -11.78
N PHE A 25 17.79 -3.14 -12.43
CA PHE A 25 18.89 -2.31 -11.96
C PHE A 25 18.36 -1.35 -10.90
N GLY A 26 18.32 -1.82 -9.66
CA GLY A 26 17.87 -1.04 -8.51
C GLY A 26 18.26 -1.72 -7.21
N ASN A 27 19.02 -1.01 -6.37
CA ASN A 27 19.42 -1.31 -4.98
C ASN A 27 19.94 -2.73 -4.64
N LYS A 28 19.99 -3.66 -5.59
CA LYS A 28 20.47 -5.03 -5.39
C LYS A 28 21.95 -5.11 -5.74
N CYS A 29 22.64 -6.07 -5.12
CA CYS A 29 24.00 -6.45 -5.48
C CYS A 29 24.05 -7.04 -6.90
N PHE A 30 25.21 -6.93 -7.55
CA PHE A 30 25.43 -7.38 -8.91
C PHE A 30 25.63 -8.89 -8.97
N ASP A 31 24.89 -9.59 -9.84
CA ASP A 31 25.06 -11.03 -10.00
C ASP A 31 26.51 -11.37 -10.41
N ARG A 32 27.16 -12.18 -9.57
CA ARG A 32 28.57 -12.50 -9.70
C ARG A 32 28.90 -13.19 -11.01
N ASN A 33 27.96 -13.94 -11.60
CA ASN A 33 28.21 -14.79 -12.76
C ASN A 33 28.50 -13.96 -14.01
N TRP A 34 27.78 -12.86 -14.22
CA TRP A 34 28.08 -11.96 -15.34
C TRP A 34 29.27 -11.04 -15.06
N VAL A 35 29.51 -10.68 -13.79
CA VAL A 35 30.72 -9.94 -13.42
C VAL A 35 31.98 -10.78 -13.68
N LEU A 36 31.94 -12.08 -13.36
CA LEU A 36 33.05 -13.02 -13.57
C LEU A 36 33.39 -13.25 -15.04
N LYS A 37 32.54 -12.88 -16.00
CA LYS A 37 32.82 -13.09 -17.42
C LYS A 37 34.04 -12.29 -17.90
N LEU A 38 34.35 -11.16 -17.27
CA LEU A 38 35.50 -10.31 -17.61
C LEU A 38 36.45 -10.05 -16.42
N ASN A 39 36.25 -10.72 -15.28
CA ASN A 39 37.08 -10.54 -14.09
C ASN A 39 37.46 -11.90 -13.48
N ASN A 40 38.64 -11.97 -12.87
CA ASN A 40 39.08 -13.17 -12.16
C ASN A 40 38.35 -13.31 -10.82
N GLN A 41 38.11 -14.55 -10.40
CA GLN A 41 37.46 -14.88 -9.12
C GLN A 41 38.16 -14.25 -7.93
N ASP A 42 39.50 -14.29 -7.91
CA ASP A 42 40.30 -13.72 -6.83
C ASP A 42 40.12 -12.20 -6.74
N CYS A 43 40.02 -11.51 -7.87
CA CYS A 43 39.80 -10.05 -7.92
C CYS A 43 38.46 -9.65 -7.30
N ILE A 44 37.40 -10.43 -7.52
CA ILE A 44 36.06 -10.10 -7.02
C ILE A 44 35.78 -10.65 -5.62
N SER A 45 36.60 -11.56 -5.11
CA SER A 45 36.39 -12.28 -3.84
C SER A 45 36.23 -11.33 -2.64
N ASN A 46 36.99 -10.23 -2.64
CA ASN A 46 36.96 -9.19 -1.60
C ASN A 46 35.74 -8.25 -1.72
N PHE A 47 34.95 -8.37 -2.79
CA PHE A 47 33.79 -7.53 -3.06
C PHE A 47 32.47 -8.28 -2.91
N ILE A 48 32.50 -9.53 -2.43
CA ILE A 48 31.30 -10.33 -2.25
C ILE A 48 30.53 -9.88 -1.01
N CYS A 49 29.27 -9.51 -1.20
CA CYS A 49 28.34 -9.17 -0.15
C CYS A 49 28.12 -10.36 0.80
N LEU A 50 28.39 -10.17 2.10
CA LEU A 50 28.23 -11.22 3.11
C LEU A 50 26.79 -11.76 3.22
N VAL A 51 25.79 -10.93 2.90
CA VAL A 51 24.37 -11.29 3.04
C VAL A 51 23.88 -12.10 1.83
N CYS A 52 23.98 -11.56 0.62
CA CYS A 52 23.38 -12.18 -0.58
C CYS A 52 24.37 -12.98 -1.44
N LYS A 53 25.67 -12.98 -1.10
CA LYS A 53 26.74 -13.71 -1.79
C LYS A 53 26.98 -13.30 -3.25
N GLN A 54 26.49 -12.12 -3.62
CA GLN A 54 26.70 -11.47 -4.93
C GLN A 54 27.75 -10.36 -4.81
N VAL A 55 28.20 -9.75 -5.91
CA VAL A 55 29.15 -8.63 -5.86
C VAL A 55 28.44 -7.40 -5.31
N ALA A 56 28.96 -6.82 -4.22
CA ALA A 56 28.30 -5.77 -3.47
C ALA A 56 28.02 -4.54 -4.35
N ASN A 57 26.77 -4.06 -4.34
CA ASN A 57 26.40 -2.77 -4.94
C ASN A 57 26.27 -1.72 -3.84
N ASN A 58 26.79 -0.52 -4.08
CA ASN A 58 26.83 0.57 -3.11
C ASN A 58 27.38 0.07 -1.76
N SER A 59 28.57 -0.53 -1.79
CA SER A 59 29.12 -1.32 -0.69
C SER A 59 29.35 -0.51 0.60
N VAL A 60 29.24 -1.19 1.74
CA VAL A 60 29.61 -0.71 3.07
C VAL A 60 30.47 -1.77 3.74
N GLU A 61 31.24 -1.35 4.73
CA GLU A 61 32.08 -2.26 5.52
C GLU A 61 31.61 -2.26 6.97
N ILE A 62 31.43 -3.45 7.52
CA ILE A 62 31.05 -3.64 8.92
C ILE A 62 32.29 -3.40 9.80
N SER A 63 32.13 -2.56 10.82
CA SER A 63 33.21 -2.09 11.68
C SER A 63 32.91 -2.30 13.16
N CYS A 64 32.16 -3.35 13.49
CA CYS A 64 31.85 -3.72 14.87
C CYS A 64 33.12 -4.13 15.62
N SER A 65 33.31 -3.65 16.85
CA SER A 65 34.46 -4.01 17.69
C SER A 65 34.52 -5.52 17.99
N GLN A 66 33.38 -6.19 17.98
CA GLN A 66 33.26 -7.65 18.12
C GLN A 66 33.93 -8.43 16.98
N HIS A 67 34.37 -7.76 15.91
CA HIS A 67 34.95 -8.35 14.70
C HIS A 67 36.32 -7.76 14.34
N GLU A 68 37.00 -7.09 15.28
CA GLU A 68 38.35 -6.53 15.07
C GLU A 68 39.39 -7.59 14.69
N ASP A 69 39.24 -8.83 15.17
CA ASP A 69 40.15 -9.95 14.89
C ASP A 69 40.00 -10.54 13.48
N VAL A 70 39.10 -10.01 12.65
CA VAL A 70 38.88 -10.51 11.29
C VAL A 70 39.78 -9.75 10.32
N ASP A 71 40.88 -10.38 9.87
CA ASP A 71 41.85 -9.83 8.90
C ASP A 71 41.26 -9.51 7.50
N LYS A 72 39.95 -9.72 7.29
CA LYS A 72 39.28 -9.54 6.01
C LYS A 72 38.20 -8.46 6.09
N ALA A 73 38.16 -7.61 5.08
CA ALA A 73 37.12 -6.60 4.91
C ALA A 73 35.72 -7.25 4.90
N LEU A 74 34.85 -6.79 5.79
CA LEU A 74 33.49 -7.32 5.95
C LEU A 74 32.52 -6.55 5.04
N VAL A 75 32.65 -6.78 3.73
CA VAL A 75 31.93 -6.05 2.69
C VAL A 75 30.48 -6.52 2.55
N VAL A 76 29.53 -5.58 2.58
CA VAL A 76 28.10 -5.83 2.39
C VAL A 76 27.51 -4.79 1.44
N GLY A 77 26.54 -5.15 0.61
CA GLY A 77 25.75 -4.15 -0.12
C GLY A 77 24.86 -3.36 0.83
N GLU A 78 24.85 -2.03 0.75
CA GLU A 78 24.16 -1.17 1.73
C GLU A 78 22.68 -1.53 1.91
N ASN A 79 21.96 -1.78 0.81
CA ASN A 79 20.56 -2.17 0.87
C ASN A 79 20.35 -3.58 1.44
N CYS A 80 21.27 -4.51 1.16
CA CYS A 80 21.22 -5.85 1.75
C CYS A 80 21.41 -5.79 3.27
N LEU A 81 22.32 -4.93 3.74
CA LEU A 81 22.52 -4.73 5.18
C LEU A 81 21.29 -4.11 5.84
N LYS A 82 20.72 -3.04 5.27
CA LYS A 82 19.50 -2.41 5.80
C LYS A 82 18.35 -3.41 5.93
N GLN A 83 18.05 -4.13 4.84
CA GLN A 83 16.99 -5.15 4.85
C GLN A 83 17.27 -6.29 5.85
N PHE A 84 18.54 -6.67 6.02
CA PHE A 84 18.90 -7.69 7.00
C PHE A 84 18.65 -7.19 8.43
N LEU A 85 19.10 -5.98 8.78
CA LEU A 85 18.93 -5.40 10.10
C LEU A 85 17.45 -5.21 10.45
N ASP A 86 16.65 -4.68 9.51
CA ASP A 86 15.20 -4.49 9.67
C ASP A 86 14.47 -5.81 9.97
N ASN A 87 14.89 -6.91 9.33
CA ASN A 87 14.25 -8.21 9.49
C ASN A 87 14.79 -9.05 10.67
N ASN A 88 15.92 -8.65 11.27
CA ASN A 88 16.61 -9.42 12.30
C ASN A 88 16.86 -8.62 13.58
N ASN A 89 15.95 -7.70 13.93
CA ASN A 89 16.02 -6.88 15.16
C ASN A 89 17.37 -6.16 15.34
N ASN A 90 17.93 -5.62 14.27
CA ASN A 90 19.26 -4.97 14.25
C ASN A 90 20.44 -5.87 14.66
N THR A 91 20.28 -7.19 14.58
CA THR A 91 21.36 -8.15 14.84
C THR A 91 22.38 -8.13 13.71
N CYS A 92 23.68 -8.08 14.04
CA CYS A 92 24.77 -8.09 13.05
C CYS A 92 24.80 -9.39 12.22
N PRO A 93 25.01 -9.31 10.88
CA PRO A 93 25.05 -10.49 9.99
C PRO A 93 26.32 -11.34 10.11
N VAL A 94 27.33 -10.90 10.86
CA VAL A 94 28.62 -11.60 11.00
C VAL A 94 28.60 -12.51 12.22
N ARG A 95 28.33 -11.96 13.41
CA ARG A 95 27.98 -12.72 14.63
C ARG A 95 26.89 -11.98 15.40
N PRO A 96 26.01 -12.68 16.13
CA PRO A 96 24.91 -12.05 16.84
C PRO A 96 25.40 -11.07 17.92
N HIS A 97 25.09 -9.80 17.74
CA HIS A 97 25.18 -8.74 18.75
C HIS A 97 24.31 -7.57 18.30
N ASP A 98 23.89 -6.74 19.25
CA ASP A 98 23.12 -5.54 18.97
C ASP A 98 24.02 -4.40 18.46
N GLY A 99 23.40 -3.43 17.76
CA GLY A 99 24.08 -2.20 17.37
C GLY A 99 25.16 -2.39 16.30
N CYS A 100 24.85 -3.12 15.23
CA CYS A 100 25.76 -3.30 14.09
C CYS A 100 26.27 -1.95 13.57
N GLN A 101 27.60 -1.76 13.61
CA GLN A 101 28.27 -0.56 13.11
C GLN A 101 28.84 -0.81 11.71
N TYR A 102 28.69 0.17 10.83
CA TYR A 102 29.23 0.11 9.48
C TYR A 102 29.47 1.51 8.92
N TYR A 103 30.39 1.62 7.97
CA TYR A 103 30.69 2.86 7.26
C TYR A 103 30.72 2.68 5.75
N LYS A 104 30.63 3.80 5.02
CA LYS A 104 30.76 3.81 3.56
C LYS A 104 32.22 3.65 3.18
N ALA A 105 32.59 2.46 2.73
CA ALA A 105 33.95 2.17 2.25
C ALA A 105 34.15 2.71 0.82
N GLN A 106 34.48 4.00 0.69
CA GLN A 106 34.61 4.66 -0.61
C GLN A 106 35.67 4.00 -1.50
N SER A 107 36.79 3.55 -0.93
CA SER A 107 37.82 2.80 -1.66
C SER A 107 37.25 1.52 -2.27
N VAL A 108 36.52 0.71 -1.51
CA VAL A 108 35.89 -0.53 -1.99
C VAL A 108 34.91 -0.23 -3.13
N ARG A 109 34.08 0.81 -2.98
CA ARG A 109 33.16 1.26 -4.04
C ARG A 109 33.88 1.59 -5.33
N MET A 110 34.96 2.38 -5.26
CA MET A 110 35.76 2.74 -6.44
C MET A 110 36.36 1.53 -7.15
N HIS A 111 36.79 0.51 -6.40
CA HIS A 111 37.31 -0.72 -7.01
C HIS A 111 36.20 -1.51 -7.72
N ILE A 112 35.03 -1.64 -7.10
CA ILE A 112 33.87 -2.30 -7.69
C ILE A 112 33.41 -1.56 -8.96
N ASP A 113 33.32 -0.23 -8.89
CA ASP A 113 32.96 0.63 -10.01
C ASP A 113 33.93 0.51 -11.19
N GLY A 114 35.17 0.12 -10.92
CA GLY A 114 36.22 -0.09 -11.91
C GLY A 114 36.24 -1.48 -12.57
N LEU A 115 35.44 -2.44 -12.09
CA LEU A 115 35.37 -3.77 -12.69
C LEU A 115 34.78 -3.71 -14.10
N ASN A 116 35.40 -4.41 -15.05
CA ASN A 116 34.88 -4.51 -16.42
C ASN A 116 33.78 -5.56 -16.47
N VAL A 117 32.71 -5.32 -17.21
CA VAL A 117 31.55 -6.20 -17.21
C VAL A 117 30.88 -6.25 -18.57
N ILE A 118 30.26 -7.39 -18.87
CA ILE A 118 29.38 -7.52 -20.04
C ILE A 118 27.99 -6.94 -19.74
N CYS A 119 27.23 -6.64 -20.80
CA CYS A 119 25.82 -6.32 -20.64
C CYS A 119 25.06 -7.50 -19.95
N PRO A 120 24.36 -7.27 -18.84
CA PRO A 120 23.60 -8.32 -18.15
C PRO A 120 22.41 -8.81 -18.98
N ASN A 121 21.84 -7.98 -19.85
CA ASN A 121 20.81 -8.42 -20.80
C ASN A 121 21.40 -9.36 -21.86
N GLN A 122 22.64 -9.13 -22.30
CA GLN A 122 23.36 -10.06 -23.19
C GLN A 122 23.61 -11.38 -22.47
N PHE A 123 24.12 -11.34 -21.24
CA PHE A 123 24.37 -12.54 -20.45
C PHE A 123 23.13 -13.42 -20.30
N ASN A 124 21.97 -12.82 -20.01
CA ASN A 124 20.71 -13.55 -19.89
C ASN A 124 20.25 -14.15 -21.23
N GLN A 125 20.49 -13.46 -22.34
CA GLN A 125 20.21 -14.03 -23.66
C GLN A 125 21.13 -15.20 -23.97
N ASP A 126 22.43 -15.08 -23.69
CA ASP A 126 23.40 -16.16 -23.91
C ASP A 126 22.97 -17.42 -23.15
N LEU A 127 22.59 -17.28 -21.86
CA LEU A 127 22.06 -18.39 -21.06
C LEU A 127 20.78 -19.01 -21.64
N ALA A 128 19.89 -18.20 -22.21
CA ALA A 128 18.66 -18.70 -22.85
C ALA A 128 18.93 -19.43 -24.18
N HIS A 129 20.06 -19.13 -24.83
CA HIS A 129 20.44 -19.64 -26.15
C HIS A 129 21.49 -20.75 -26.13
N GLU A 130 22.05 -21.13 -24.97
CA GLU A 130 23.02 -22.23 -24.78
C GLU A 130 22.51 -23.65 -25.17
N GLY A 131 21.41 -23.76 -25.94
CA GLY A 131 20.88 -25.03 -26.48
C GLY A 131 20.12 -24.93 -27.81
N ARG A 132 20.15 -23.81 -28.54
CA ARG A 132 19.49 -23.67 -29.86
C ARG A 132 20.48 -23.29 -30.94
N GLN A 133 20.75 -24.22 -31.87
CA GLN A 133 21.36 -23.91 -33.16
C GLN A 133 20.28 -23.38 -34.10
N THR A 134 20.17 -22.08 -34.27
CA THR A 134 19.40 -21.54 -35.40
C THR A 134 19.99 -20.21 -35.85
N GLY A 135 20.25 -20.10 -37.16
CA GLY A 135 20.89 -18.99 -37.85
C GLY A 135 20.05 -17.71 -37.96
N ASP A 136 19.29 -17.36 -36.92
CA ASP A 136 18.69 -16.04 -36.82
C ASP A 136 19.77 -15.02 -36.42
N ILE A 137 19.67 -13.80 -36.96
CA ILE A 137 20.58 -12.71 -36.62
C ILE A 137 20.31 -12.30 -35.17
N ILE A 138 21.02 -12.92 -34.23
CA ILE A 138 20.96 -12.56 -32.80
C ILE A 138 21.49 -11.13 -32.69
N THR A 139 20.62 -10.22 -32.25
CA THR A 139 21.01 -8.85 -31.95
C THR A 139 21.90 -8.89 -30.72
N MET A 140 23.21 -8.64 -30.87
CA MET A 140 24.17 -8.76 -29.77
C MET A 140 24.59 -7.39 -29.23
N CYS A 141 24.50 -7.21 -27.92
CA CYS A 141 25.08 -6.06 -27.25
C CYS A 141 26.58 -6.27 -27.01
N SER A 142 27.39 -5.36 -27.54
CA SER A 142 28.85 -5.40 -27.45
C SER A 142 29.43 -4.69 -26.22
N PHE A 143 28.60 -4.26 -25.26
CA PHE A 143 29.06 -3.55 -24.07
C PHE A 143 29.98 -4.43 -23.23
N LYS A 144 31.21 -3.94 -23.00
CA LYS A 144 32.29 -4.58 -22.23
C LYS A 144 33.10 -3.54 -21.45
N GLU A 145 32.42 -2.65 -20.76
CA GLU A 145 33.04 -1.50 -20.07
C GLU A 145 32.87 -1.60 -18.54
N LYS A 146 33.12 -0.51 -17.80
CA LYS A 146 33.13 -0.51 -16.34
C LYS A 146 31.72 -0.58 -15.74
N ILE A 147 31.59 -1.16 -14.55
CA ILE A 147 30.32 -1.24 -13.80
C ILE A 147 29.66 0.12 -13.63
N LYS A 148 30.43 1.17 -13.33
CA LYS A 148 29.88 2.52 -13.15
C LYS A 148 29.15 3.08 -14.38
N ASP A 149 29.53 2.64 -15.57
CA ASP A 149 28.98 3.10 -16.85
C ASP A 149 27.80 2.23 -17.30
N LEU A 150 27.59 1.08 -16.65
CA LEU A 150 26.57 0.10 -16.98
C LEU A 150 25.14 0.63 -16.84
N HIS A 151 24.87 1.42 -15.80
CA HIS A 151 23.53 1.96 -15.57
C HIS A 151 23.10 2.90 -16.71
N GLU A 152 24.00 3.77 -17.16
CA GLU A 152 23.73 4.66 -18.27
C GLU A 152 23.52 3.88 -19.57
N HIS A 153 24.38 2.89 -19.83
CA HIS A 153 24.23 1.99 -20.97
C HIS A 153 22.84 1.34 -21.02
N LEU A 154 22.40 0.71 -19.93
CA LEU A 154 21.10 0.02 -19.87
C LEU A 154 19.90 0.96 -20.07
N ARG A 155 20.07 2.25 -19.72
CA ARG A 155 19.00 3.26 -19.85
C ARG A 155 18.90 3.82 -21.26
N THR A 156 20.03 4.11 -21.91
CA THR A 156 20.05 4.95 -23.13
C THR A 156 20.57 4.28 -24.38
N SER A 157 21.52 3.34 -24.29
CA SER A 157 22.23 2.82 -25.47
C SER A 157 22.15 1.30 -25.64
N CYS A 158 21.59 0.58 -24.67
CA CYS A 158 21.48 -0.87 -24.76
C CYS A 158 20.44 -1.29 -25.81
N ILE A 159 20.91 -1.90 -26.89
CA ILE A 159 20.04 -2.46 -27.93
C ILE A 159 19.16 -3.63 -27.45
N LEU A 160 19.55 -4.23 -26.31
CA LEU A 160 18.81 -5.30 -25.65
C LEU A 160 17.86 -4.79 -24.56
N LYS A 161 17.67 -3.47 -24.49
CA LYS A 161 16.72 -2.87 -23.58
C LYS A 161 15.31 -3.36 -23.93
N THR A 162 14.68 -3.93 -22.93
CA THR A 162 13.28 -4.35 -22.99
C THR A 162 12.37 -3.23 -22.51
N SER A 163 11.25 -3.07 -23.18
CA SER A 163 10.18 -2.16 -22.79
C SER A 163 8.94 -2.97 -22.44
N ASP A 164 8.31 -2.58 -21.34
CA ASP A 164 6.97 -3.05 -21.00
C ASP A 164 5.97 -2.64 -22.10
N CYS A 165 5.00 -3.51 -22.38
CA CYS A 165 3.88 -3.13 -23.22
C CYS A 165 3.13 -1.92 -22.63
N TRP A 166 2.72 -0.98 -23.48
CA TRP A 166 1.96 0.21 -23.06
C TRP A 166 0.63 -0.14 -22.37
N PHE A 167 0.10 -1.34 -22.62
CA PHE A 167 -1.12 -1.84 -22.01
C PHE A 167 -0.89 -2.62 -20.69
N LYS A 168 0.32 -2.55 -20.10
CA LYS A 168 0.63 -3.22 -18.82
C LYS A 168 -0.29 -2.83 -17.67
N GLN A 169 -0.68 -1.55 -17.59
CA GLN A 169 -1.64 -1.08 -16.59
C GLN A 169 -3.05 -1.68 -16.75
N PHE A 170 -3.39 -2.19 -17.93
CA PHE A 170 -4.64 -2.87 -18.21
C PHE A 170 -4.54 -4.40 -18.08
N GLY A 171 -3.34 -4.94 -17.84
CA GLY A 171 -3.13 -6.37 -17.60
C GLY A 171 -2.24 -7.08 -18.63
N CYS A 172 -1.75 -6.39 -19.67
CA CYS A 172 -0.81 -7.02 -20.60
C CYS A 172 0.53 -7.29 -19.90
N VAL A 173 0.92 -8.56 -19.79
CA VAL A 173 2.19 -8.97 -19.14
C VAL A 173 3.37 -9.04 -20.10
N HIS A 174 3.19 -8.63 -21.35
CA HIS A 174 4.22 -8.74 -22.38
C HIS A 174 5.33 -7.69 -22.17
N CYS A 175 6.56 -8.14 -22.31
CA CYS A 175 7.77 -7.32 -22.28
C CYS A 175 8.64 -7.78 -23.44
N CYS A 176 9.06 -6.86 -24.30
CA CYS A 176 9.78 -7.16 -25.54
C CYS A 176 10.89 -6.13 -25.75
N LEU A 177 11.79 -6.38 -26.71
CA LEU A 177 12.80 -5.39 -27.07
C LEU A 177 12.12 -4.12 -27.59
N GLU A 178 12.73 -2.96 -27.34
CA GLU A 178 12.16 -1.67 -27.72
C GLU A 178 11.84 -1.59 -29.23
N LYS A 179 12.66 -2.23 -30.07
CA LYS A 179 12.45 -2.34 -31.53
C LYS A 179 11.22 -3.19 -31.92
N ASP A 180 10.88 -4.19 -31.11
CA ASP A 180 9.80 -5.14 -31.40
C ASP A 180 8.46 -4.67 -30.81
N LEU A 181 8.49 -3.66 -29.92
CA LEU A 181 7.31 -3.14 -29.24
C LEU A 181 6.23 -2.68 -30.22
N LYS A 182 6.62 -1.97 -31.29
CA LYS A 182 5.65 -1.50 -32.30
C LYS A 182 4.93 -2.68 -32.97
N GLN A 183 5.66 -3.74 -33.30
CA GLN A 183 5.09 -4.93 -33.92
C GLN A 183 4.15 -5.64 -32.96
N HIS A 184 4.57 -5.85 -31.71
CA HIS A 184 3.73 -6.42 -30.67
C HIS A 184 2.40 -5.64 -30.50
N LEU A 185 2.47 -4.31 -30.45
CA LEU A 185 1.28 -3.45 -30.31
C LEU A 185 0.31 -3.60 -31.48
N ILE A 186 0.81 -3.74 -32.71
CA ILE A 186 0.00 -3.92 -33.92
C ILE A 186 -0.64 -5.32 -33.93
N GLU A 187 0.15 -6.36 -33.72
CA GLU A 187 -0.31 -7.76 -33.77
C GLU A 187 -1.31 -8.10 -32.67
N ASN A 188 -1.22 -7.43 -31.51
CA ASN A 188 -2.04 -7.72 -30.34
C ASN A 188 -3.07 -6.62 -30.06
N MET A 189 -3.37 -5.77 -31.05
CA MET A 189 -4.25 -4.60 -30.89
C MET A 189 -5.65 -4.98 -30.40
N GLU A 190 -6.23 -6.07 -30.93
CA GLU A 190 -7.55 -6.55 -30.50
C GLU A 190 -7.58 -6.96 -29.02
N MET A 191 -6.60 -7.77 -28.59
CA MET A 191 -6.43 -8.15 -27.18
C MET A 191 -6.25 -6.91 -26.30
N HIS A 192 -5.43 -5.94 -26.74
CA HIS A 192 -5.21 -4.70 -26.00
C HIS A 192 -6.50 -3.88 -25.84
N PHE A 193 -7.33 -3.77 -26.87
CA PHE A 193 -8.64 -3.13 -26.77
C PHE A 193 -9.56 -3.88 -25.80
N GLN A 194 -9.57 -5.20 -25.85
CA GLN A 194 -10.38 -6.01 -24.94
C GLN A 194 -10.01 -5.74 -23.47
N LEU A 195 -8.71 -5.68 -23.15
CA LEU A 195 -8.25 -5.32 -21.80
C LEU A 195 -8.73 -3.93 -21.36
N VAL A 196 -8.73 -2.95 -22.27
CA VAL A 196 -9.23 -1.60 -21.98
C VAL A 196 -10.74 -1.60 -21.75
N ILE A 197 -11.51 -2.31 -22.58
CA ILE A 197 -12.97 -2.43 -22.47
C ILE A 197 -13.34 -3.08 -21.14
N GLU A 198 -12.68 -4.17 -20.77
CA GLU A 198 -12.90 -4.86 -19.49
C GLU A 198 -12.63 -3.94 -18.31
N LYS A 199 -11.52 -3.19 -18.34
CA LYS A 199 -11.19 -2.24 -17.28
C LYS A 199 -12.20 -1.10 -17.20
N TYR A 200 -12.67 -0.61 -18.35
CA TYR A 200 -13.68 0.44 -18.43
C TYR A 200 -15.03 -0.02 -17.87
N GLU A 201 -15.52 -1.20 -18.27
CA GLU A 201 -16.78 -1.74 -17.76
C GLU A 201 -16.70 -2.05 -16.25
N TRP A 202 -15.57 -2.55 -15.77
CA TRP A 202 -15.33 -2.70 -14.32
C TRP A 202 -15.43 -1.35 -13.60
N ALA A 203 -14.78 -0.30 -14.11
CA ALA A 203 -14.80 1.02 -13.49
C ALA A 203 -16.21 1.62 -13.51
N LYS A 204 -16.92 1.51 -14.64
CA LYS A 204 -18.31 1.97 -14.81
C LYS A 204 -19.26 1.28 -13.84
N ASN A 205 -19.15 -0.04 -13.67
CA ASN A 205 -19.96 -0.80 -12.73
C ASN A 205 -19.67 -0.39 -11.27
N THR A 206 -18.40 -0.18 -10.94
CA THR A 206 -17.97 0.29 -9.60
C THR A 206 -18.56 1.67 -9.29
N ILE A 207 -18.49 2.62 -10.24
CA ILE A 207 -19.07 3.96 -10.09
C ILE A 207 -20.59 3.87 -9.90
N ARG A 208 -21.29 3.05 -10.69
CA ARG A 208 -22.74 2.86 -10.57
C ARG A 208 -23.12 2.29 -9.20
N GLN A 209 -22.37 1.32 -8.70
CA GLN A 209 -22.59 0.77 -7.37
C GLN A 209 -22.43 1.85 -6.28
N GLN A 210 -21.35 2.62 -6.34
CA GLN A 210 -21.11 3.71 -5.39
C GLN A 210 -22.22 4.78 -5.44
N GLN A 211 -22.74 5.11 -6.62
CA GLN A 211 -23.88 6.04 -6.76
C GLN A 211 -25.17 5.50 -6.11
N ASN A 212 -25.43 4.20 -6.23
CA ASN A 212 -26.58 3.56 -5.59
C ASN A 212 -26.44 3.60 -4.05
N GLU A 213 -25.26 3.27 -3.53
CA GLU A 213 -24.97 3.34 -2.10
C GLU A 213 -25.14 4.76 -1.54
N ILE A 214 -24.60 5.77 -2.25
CA ILE A 214 -24.79 7.18 -1.89
C ILE A 214 -26.28 7.56 -1.86
N THR A 215 -27.07 7.08 -2.82
CA THR A 215 -28.50 7.37 -2.89
C THR A 215 -29.25 6.76 -1.71
N ILE A 216 -28.96 5.51 -1.36
CA ILE A 216 -29.54 4.82 -0.19
C ILE A 216 -29.19 5.57 1.10
N LEU A 217 -27.92 5.93 1.29
CA LEU A 217 -27.45 6.66 2.48
C LEU A 217 -28.10 8.04 2.61
N LYS A 218 -28.34 8.74 1.49
CA LYS A 218 -29.07 10.02 1.49
C LYS A 218 -30.52 9.86 1.97
N SER A 219 -31.24 8.85 1.47
CA SER A 219 -32.62 8.58 1.89
C SER A 219 -32.71 8.21 3.38
N GLN A 220 -31.78 7.37 3.87
CA GLN A 220 -31.70 7.04 5.30
C GLN A 220 -31.43 8.27 6.16
N ARG A 221 -30.55 9.16 5.73
CA ARG A 221 -30.27 10.43 6.45
C ARG A 221 -31.53 11.28 6.58
N VAL A 222 -32.32 11.43 5.52
CA VAL A 222 -33.57 12.20 5.55
C VAL A 222 -34.58 11.60 6.53
N LEU A 223 -34.74 10.27 6.53
CA LEU A 223 -35.63 9.58 7.48
C LEU A 223 -35.17 9.77 8.92
N ASN A 224 -33.88 9.60 9.19
CA ASN A 224 -33.31 9.77 10.53
C ASN A 224 -33.49 11.21 11.03
N THR A 225 -33.31 12.22 10.18
CA THR A 225 -33.56 13.63 10.54
C THR A 225 -35.03 13.86 10.89
N LYS A 226 -35.97 13.27 10.14
CA LYS A 226 -37.41 13.38 10.46
C LYS A 226 -37.72 12.75 11.81
N SER A 227 -37.23 11.53 12.06
CA SER A 227 -37.41 10.86 13.34
C SER A 227 -36.81 11.65 14.50
N LEU A 228 -35.65 12.29 14.30
CA LEU A 228 -35.04 13.15 15.31
C LEU A 228 -35.91 14.36 15.63
N ASN A 229 -36.46 15.03 14.60
CA ASN A 229 -37.37 16.16 14.77
C ASN A 229 -38.66 15.76 15.50
N ASP A 230 -39.20 14.57 15.23
CA ASP A 230 -40.37 14.04 15.94
C ASP A 230 -40.04 13.79 17.42
N ILE A 231 -38.86 13.25 17.73
CA ILE A 231 -38.37 13.05 19.11
C ILE A 231 -38.19 14.38 19.84
N THR A 232 -37.59 15.39 19.20
CA THR A 232 -37.40 16.70 19.83
C THR A 232 -38.73 17.36 20.14
N LYS A 233 -39.71 17.29 19.21
CA LYS A 233 -41.05 17.82 19.43
C LYS A 233 -41.78 17.10 20.57
N MET A 234 -41.73 15.77 20.63
CA MET A 234 -42.33 15.02 21.75
C MET A 234 -41.70 15.39 23.10
N ASN A 235 -40.39 15.66 23.12
CA ASN A 235 -39.70 16.08 24.33
C ASN A 235 -40.13 17.49 24.77
N GLU A 236 -40.26 18.43 23.83
CA GLU A 236 -40.80 19.77 24.09
C GLU A 236 -42.23 19.71 24.64
N ASP A 237 -43.10 18.91 24.03
CA ASP A 237 -44.47 18.70 24.50
C ASP A 237 -44.50 18.06 25.90
N SER A 238 -43.60 17.11 26.16
CA SER A 238 -43.44 16.49 27.49
C SER A 238 -43.01 17.50 28.55
N ILE A 239 -42.04 18.36 28.24
CA ILE A 239 -41.59 19.44 29.13
C ILE A 239 -42.74 20.42 29.40
N ALA A 240 -43.47 20.82 28.36
CA ALA A 240 -44.63 21.71 28.51
C ALA A 240 -45.73 21.10 29.39
N LEU A 241 -46.00 19.79 29.23
CA LEU A 241 -46.97 19.08 30.06
C LEU A 241 -46.51 18.98 31.53
N LYS A 242 -45.24 18.65 31.77
CA LYS A 242 -44.65 18.64 33.13
C LYS A 242 -44.78 20.02 33.78
N HIS A 243 -44.48 21.09 33.05
CA HIS A 243 -44.63 22.45 33.56
C HIS A 243 -46.09 22.77 33.93
N LYS A 244 -47.06 22.40 33.08
CA LYS A 244 -48.50 22.55 33.39
C LYS A 244 -48.90 21.77 34.65
N ILE A 245 -48.42 20.54 34.83
CA ILE A 245 -48.69 19.73 36.02
C ILE A 245 -48.12 20.40 37.26
N VAL A 246 -46.87 20.87 37.21
CA VAL A 246 -46.22 21.58 38.33
C VAL A 246 -47.01 22.84 38.71
N CYS A 247 -47.40 23.66 37.73
CA CYS A 247 -48.24 24.84 37.97
C CYS A 247 -49.60 24.47 38.59
N PHE A 248 -50.26 23.42 38.09
CA PHE A 248 -51.52 22.95 38.63
C PHE A 248 -51.39 22.48 40.09
N LEU A 249 -50.36 21.69 40.40
CA LEU A 249 -50.09 21.25 41.77
C LEU A 249 -49.77 22.43 42.70
N PHE A 250 -49.00 23.40 42.23
CA PHE A 250 -48.70 24.62 42.98
C PHE A 250 -49.98 25.41 43.31
N LEU A 251 -50.85 25.65 42.32
CA LEU A 251 -52.14 26.32 42.52
C LEU A 251 -53.07 25.54 43.47
N PHE A 252 -53.09 24.21 43.35
CA PHE A 252 -53.87 23.35 44.22
C PHE A 252 -53.40 23.42 45.68
N LEU A 253 -52.08 23.32 45.91
CA LEU A 253 -51.49 23.44 47.25
C LEU A 253 -51.73 24.83 47.84
N TYR A 254 -51.51 25.89 47.06
CA TYR A 254 -51.77 27.27 47.47
C TYR A 254 -53.23 27.49 47.89
N LYS A 255 -54.20 26.97 47.12
CA LYS A 255 -55.62 27.06 47.47
C LYS A 255 -55.92 26.29 48.75
N LYS A 256 -55.36 25.08 48.91
CA LYS A 256 -55.53 24.26 50.11
C LYS A 256 -55.00 24.95 51.37
N THR A 257 -53.79 25.51 51.32
CA THR A 257 -53.19 26.23 52.46
C THR A 257 -53.98 27.50 52.78
N THR A 258 -54.43 28.23 51.76
CA THR A 258 -55.28 29.43 51.94
C THR A 258 -56.57 29.09 52.69
N ILE A 259 -57.29 28.03 52.27
CA ILE A 259 -58.49 27.56 52.96
C ILE A 259 -58.19 27.16 54.41
N GLN A 260 -57.09 26.45 54.64
CA GLN A 260 -56.70 26.02 55.98
C GLN A 260 -56.36 27.20 56.91
N ILE A 261 -55.71 28.25 56.38
CA ILE A 261 -55.45 29.50 57.11
C ILE A 261 -56.76 30.21 57.47
N TYR A 262 -57.71 30.32 56.52
CA TYR A 262 -59.02 30.92 56.79
C TYR A 262 -59.77 30.18 57.90
N MET A 263 -59.82 28.84 57.84
CA MET A 263 -60.44 28.02 58.88
C MET A 263 -59.79 28.25 60.26
N TYR A 264 -58.45 28.37 60.31
CA TYR A 264 -57.74 28.61 61.56
C TYR A 264 -57.99 30.02 62.13
N GLN A 265 -58.10 31.04 61.27
CA GLN A 265 -58.45 32.40 61.69
C GLN A 265 -59.86 32.48 62.26
N GLU A 266 -60.82 31.77 61.65
CA GLU A 266 -62.20 31.70 62.12
C GLU A 266 -62.29 31.02 63.50
N GLU A 267 -61.57 29.92 63.70
CA GLU A 267 -61.46 29.23 65.00
C GLU A 267 -60.90 30.17 66.10
N LEU A 268 -59.82 30.90 65.79
CA LEU A 268 -59.22 31.89 66.69
C LEU A 268 -60.19 33.04 67.02
N ALA A 269 -60.93 33.54 66.03
CA ALA A 269 -61.93 34.58 66.24
C ALA A 269 -63.04 34.09 67.19
N ASN A 270 -63.53 32.85 66.99
CA ASN A 270 -64.52 32.23 67.87
C ASN A 270 -64.02 32.09 69.31
N GLN A 271 -62.78 31.60 69.51
CA GLN A 271 -62.17 31.50 70.84
C GLN A 271 -62.01 32.87 71.52
N THR A 272 -61.59 33.89 70.77
CA THR A 272 -61.44 35.26 71.29
C THR A 272 -62.78 35.84 71.72
N THR A 273 -63.85 35.55 70.98
CA THR A 273 -65.21 36.03 71.28
C THR A 273 -65.73 35.38 72.56
N LYS A 274 -65.46 34.08 72.75
CA LYS A 274 -65.82 33.34 73.96
C LYS A 274 -65.11 33.87 75.20
N LEU A 275 -63.80 34.14 75.11
CA LEU A 275 -63.01 34.75 76.20
C LEU A 275 -63.53 36.15 76.59
N LYS A 276 -63.97 36.96 75.62
CA LYS A 276 -64.59 38.27 75.91
C LYS A 276 -65.89 38.13 76.71
N GLN A 277 -66.74 37.17 76.35
CA GLN A 277 -67.99 36.91 77.07
C GLN A 277 -67.74 36.43 78.51
N GLU A 278 -66.71 35.61 78.73
CA GLU A 278 -66.29 35.17 80.07
C GLU A 278 -65.76 36.33 80.93
N PHE A 279 -65.10 37.33 80.33
CA PHE A 279 -64.65 38.53 81.06
C PHE A 279 -65.77 39.49 81.43
N GLU A 280 -66.83 39.62 80.62
CA GLU A 280 -67.98 40.50 80.91
C GLU A 280 -68.91 39.95 82.00
N THR A 281 -68.74 38.69 82.41
CA THR A 281 -69.55 38.03 83.44
C THR A 281 -68.90 37.98 84.83
N ILE A 282 -67.72 38.60 85.00
CA ILE A 282 -66.98 38.75 86.27
C ILE A 282 -67.07 40.19 86.75
#